data_AF-A0A1X0U908-F1
#
_entry.id   AF-A0A1X0U908-F1
#
_cell.length_a   1.000
_cell.length_b   1.000
_cell.length_c   1.000
_cell.angle_alpha   90.00
_cell.angle_beta   90.00
_cell.angle_gamma   90.00
#
_symmetry.space_group_name_H-M   'P 1'
#
loop_
_entity.id
_entity.type
_entity.pdbx_description
1 polymer ?
#
loop_
_entity_poly.entity_id
_entity_poly.type
_entity_poly.pdbx_seq_one_letter_code
_entity_poly.pdbx_strand_id
1 'polypeptide(L)'
;MAEDLTRIETGVQGAHEAIDGRLSKAALDANYAPLWQPSTAYVKDAPVLLPTGTTGKRTTSGTSRPAFDATEQGLWTVAAGGLSQGTADTRYAPRRSRLGAIAFGTGGSNGTFSTGSINPRYPVRLPVGTTRWRLRISNFNIKNLSAGADGQEFRGAWIGPHAFGTSEGTGNFTSAPLNPIPNPGAGAAPIPGSTFTYYTSPWITDPAMQIPAAQNWLLSIQTFASASIVIQRTNMGSYLGFNAGSGGTVAPNPSQSKVGLFDVIIDYEYIDNGENKVGFYIGDSLTEGLGGDNVLGNPNQYNWPSQHSLGAGIVALNGGCSGDRTEAWINATGGNGAKYNRFDLDAIKPDYACILLGTNDSLGLVSLASVQSNMAAILANLQAKGISKVYLGLVPPRLNPIIGALAAAASAGVTSISSSVSIPSGTTIAVGPNVTNGAIAAAASAGATSISSSSPIPNGTQVIIGSGATREVVTTSSGASGFGPYVSTVPALVNAHAVGEVVSNQDIVITSGAPTGAGPYTIPVPALAVAHAAGDLVIEQKENLRQQYNAWIRSVPMGVSGVMDFDTAVRDPAAITNLRSDLHTDGIHLSRLGYLRLAQAAPARP
;
A
#
# COMPACT_ATOMS: atom_id res chain seq x y z
N MET A 1 19.60 26.83 -15.91
CA MET A 1 19.76 25.54 -15.19
C MET A 1 21.16 25.34 -14.61
N ALA A 2 22.25 25.28 -15.40
CA ALA A 2 23.61 25.20 -14.86
C ALA A 2 24.03 26.46 -14.06
N GLU A 3 23.75 27.67 -14.59
CA GLU A 3 23.99 28.92 -13.87
C GLU A 3 23.13 29.09 -12.61
N ASP A 4 21.89 28.56 -12.62
CA ASP A 4 21.01 28.61 -11.45
C ASP A 4 21.51 27.71 -10.32
N LEU A 5 22.06 26.54 -10.65
CA LEU A 5 22.67 25.62 -9.68
C LEU A 5 23.90 26.25 -9.02
N THR A 6 24.80 26.86 -9.80
CA THR A 6 25.99 27.53 -9.24
C THR A 6 25.61 28.71 -8.35
N ARG A 7 24.56 29.47 -8.69
CA ARG A 7 24.07 30.58 -7.87
C ARG A 7 23.44 30.11 -6.56
N ILE A 8 22.75 28.97 -6.57
CA ILE A 8 22.19 28.34 -5.36
C ILE A 8 23.33 27.80 -4.47
N GLU A 9 24.30 27.09 -5.04
CA GLU A 9 25.45 26.56 -4.29
C GLU A 9 26.26 27.67 -3.60
N THR A 10 26.51 28.77 -4.32
CA THR A 10 27.24 29.92 -3.76
C THR A 10 26.45 30.61 -2.64
N GLY A 11 25.11 30.69 -2.78
CA GLY A 11 24.24 31.24 -1.75
C GLY A 11 24.18 30.38 -0.48
N VAL A 12 24.16 29.05 -0.64
CA VAL A 12 24.17 28.09 0.47
C VAL A 12 25.53 28.08 1.18
N GLN A 13 26.63 28.13 0.43
CA GLN A 13 27.99 28.22 0.97
C GLN A 13 28.15 29.48 1.82
N GLY A 14 27.73 30.65 1.31
CA GLY A 14 27.79 31.91 2.06
C GLY A 14 26.89 31.92 3.30
N ALA A 15 25.74 31.23 3.26
CA ALA A 15 24.88 31.06 4.42
C ALA A 15 25.50 30.14 5.49
N HIS A 16 26.16 29.04 5.10
CA HIS A 16 26.89 28.18 6.02
C HIS A 16 28.05 28.91 6.69
N GLU A 17 28.87 29.63 5.92
CA GLU A 17 30.01 30.40 6.47
C GLU A 17 29.54 31.51 7.42
N ALA A 18 28.40 32.16 7.12
CA ALA A 18 27.79 33.15 8.00
C ALA A 18 27.18 32.56 9.29
N ILE A 19 26.71 31.31 9.25
CA ILE A 19 26.19 30.59 10.42
C ILE A 19 27.35 30.07 11.29
N ASP A 20 28.37 29.47 10.69
CA ASP A 20 29.55 28.94 11.39
C ASP A 20 30.37 30.06 12.05
N GLY A 21 30.43 31.24 11.42
CA GLY A 21 31.07 32.43 12.02
C GLY A 21 30.31 33.05 13.20
N ARG A 22 29.02 32.73 13.39
CA ARG A 22 28.17 33.32 14.45
C ARG A 22 27.96 32.44 15.67
N LEU A 23 28.26 31.14 15.58
CA LEU A 23 28.01 30.19 16.67
C LEU A 23 29.25 29.33 16.94
N SER A 24 30.36 29.97 17.32
CA SER A 24 31.49 29.19 17.85
C SER A 24 31.02 28.39 19.07
N LYS A 25 31.59 27.20 19.29
CA LYS A 25 31.29 26.39 20.48
C LYS A 25 31.42 27.22 21.77
N ALA A 26 32.43 28.10 21.84
CA ALA A 26 32.61 29.02 22.95
C ALA A 26 31.46 30.05 23.09
N ALA A 27 30.93 30.57 21.98
CA ALA A 27 29.75 31.45 22.00
C ALA A 27 28.47 30.69 22.36
N LEU A 28 28.34 29.42 21.94
CA LEU A 28 27.22 28.56 22.34
C LEU A 28 27.30 28.20 23.82
N ASP A 29 28.46 27.78 24.31
CA ASP A 29 28.68 27.45 25.73
C ASP A 29 28.53 28.69 26.63
N ALA A 30 28.84 29.89 26.12
CA ALA A 30 28.65 31.14 26.85
C ALA A 30 27.19 31.64 26.87
N ASN A 31 26.40 31.33 25.84
CA ASN A 31 25.03 31.83 25.70
C ASN A 31 23.94 30.81 26.04
N TYR A 32 24.24 29.51 26.05
CA TYR A 32 23.28 28.45 26.30
C TYR A 32 23.65 27.67 27.55
N ALA A 33 22.68 27.57 28.47
CA ALA A 33 22.81 26.77 29.67
C ALA A 33 22.95 25.27 29.31
N PRO A 34 23.94 24.53 29.85
CA PRO A 34 24.07 23.09 29.62
C PRO A 34 22.82 22.33 30.10
N LEU A 35 22.45 21.25 29.41
CA LEU A 35 21.36 20.36 29.84
C LEU A 35 21.71 19.75 31.21
N TRP A 36 20.75 19.73 32.13
CA TRP A 36 20.89 18.99 33.40
C TRP A 36 21.24 17.53 33.11
N GLN A 37 22.22 17.00 33.83
CA GLN A 37 22.70 15.63 33.77
C GLN A 37 22.60 15.02 35.18
N PRO A 38 22.22 13.74 35.29
CA PRO A 38 22.22 13.04 36.57
C PRO A 38 23.65 12.87 37.10
N SER A 39 23.80 12.81 38.42
CA SER A 39 25.09 12.55 39.10
C SER A 39 26.25 13.47 38.69
N THR A 40 25.95 14.72 38.36
CA THR A 40 26.91 15.70 37.83
C THR A 40 27.13 16.83 38.83
N ALA A 41 28.38 17.23 39.04
CA ALA A 41 28.72 18.34 39.93
C ALA A 41 28.36 19.68 39.28
N TYR A 42 27.54 20.47 39.97
CA TYR A 42 27.19 21.84 39.59
C TYR A 42 27.69 22.81 40.65
N VAL A 43 28.26 23.93 40.21
CA VAL A 43 28.54 25.06 41.10
C VAL A 43 27.27 25.87 41.35
N LYS A 44 27.19 26.54 42.49
CA LYS A 44 26.11 27.49 42.80
C LYS A 44 25.95 28.50 41.65
N ASP A 45 24.70 28.84 41.35
CA ASP A 45 24.28 29.76 40.30
C ASP A 45 24.60 29.31 38.86
N ALA A 46 25.15 28.10 38.67
CA ALA A 46 25.32 27.51 37.34
C ALA A 46 23.97 27.43 36.64
N PRO A 47 23.79 28.09 35.48
CA PRO A 47 22.59 27.96 34.71
C PRO A 47 22.58 26.58 34.03
N VAL A 48 21.46 25.87 34.08
CA VAL A 48 21.24 24.64 33.33
C VAL A 48 19.86 24.67 32.68
N LEU A 49 19.69 23.95 31.57
CA LEU A 49 18.37 23.61 31.05
C LEU A 49 17.85 22.42 31.87
N LEU A 50 16.82 22.63 32.68
CA LEU A 50 16.21 21.59 33.50
C LEU A 50 15.37 20.65 32.61
N PRO A 51 15.12 19.39 33.04
CA PRO A 51 14.25 18.46 32.30
C PRO A 51 12.81 18.97 32.09
N THR A 52 12.40 19.98 32.86
CA THR A 52 11.13 20.71 32.68
C THR A 52 11.16 21.69 31.50
N GLY A 53 12.25 21.79 30.74
CA GLY A 53 12.40 22.73 29.63
C GLY A 53 12.51 24.20 30.04
N THR A 54 12.68 24.47 31.34
CA THR A 54 12.98 25.79 31.89
C THR A 54 14.48 25.91 32.15
N THR A 55 15.02 27.12 32.13
CA THR A 55 16.37 27.35 32.65
C THR A 55 16.32 27.50 34.17
N GLY A 56 17.19 26.78 34.88
CA GLY A 56 17.31 26.85 36.33
C GLY A 56 18.73 27.22 36.73
N LYS A 57 18.88 27.92 37.85
CA LYS A 57 20.17 28.16 38.50
C LYS A 57 20.28 27.33 39.77
N ARG A 58 21.40 26.62 39.95
CA ARG A 58 21.60 25.79 41.15
C ARG A 58 21.64 26.66 42.40
N THR A 59 20.87 26.35 43.43
CA THR A 59 20.82 27.16 44.67
C THR A 59 22.08 27.02 45.53
N THR A 60 22.71 25.84 45.50
CA THR A 60 23.94 25.51 46.24
C THR A 60 24.81 24.54 45.44
N SER A 61 26.14 24.73 45.45
CA SER A 61 27.09 23.81 44.81
C SER A 61 26.90 22.37 45.30
N GLY A 62 26.94 21.39 44.40
CA GLY A 62 26.83 19.98 44.74
C GLY A 62 26.59 19.09 43.53
N THR A 63 26.58 17.78 43.75
CA THR A 63 26.26 16.78 42.73
C THR A 63 24.75 16.61 42.59
N SER A 64 24.23 16.66 41.36
CA SER A 64 22.82 16.38 41.07
C SER A 64 22.44 14.93 41.41
N ARG A 65 21.18 14.70 41.71
CA ARG A 65 20.64 13.35 41.98
C ARG A 65 20.58 12.49 40.70
N PRO A 66 20.49 11.15 40.83
CA PRO A 66 20.32 10.26 39.67
C PRO A 66 19.02 10.50 38.87
N ALA A 67 18.02 11.15 39.47
CA ALA A 67 16.75 11.51 38.84
C ALA A 67 16.36 12.95 39.19
N PHE A 68 15.67 13.63 38.26
CA PHE A 68 15.13 14.97 38.46
C PHE A 68 13.75 14.90 39.12
N ASP A 69 13.72 14.54 40.40
CA ASP A 69 12.52 14.48 41.23
C ASP A 69 12.20 15.85 41.87
N ALA A 70 11.09 15.95 42.63
CA ALA A 70 10.73 17.20 43.32
C ALA A 70 11.80 17.68 44.33
N THR A 71 12.61 16.75 44.87
CA THR A 71 13.71 17.10 45.78
C THR A 71 14.85 17.74 45.00
N GLU A 72 15.25 17.15 43.87
CA GLU A 72 16.24 17.74 42.96
C GLU A 72 15.74 19.08 42.43
N GLN A 73 14.47 19.19 42.01
CA GLN A 73 13.88 20.43 41.52
C GLN A 73 13.95 21.57 42.55
N GLY A 74 13.75 21.28 43.84
CA GLY A 74 13.88 22.26 44.93
C GLY A 74 15.30 22.82 45.11
N LEU A 75 16.31 22.22 44.48
CA LEU A 75 17.70 22.70 44.48
C LEU A 75 17.99 23.68 43.33
N TRP A 76 16.97 24.08 42.56
CA TRP A 76 17.09 24.99 41.43
C TRP A 76 16.13 26.17 41.55
N THR A 77 16.65 27.38 41.38
CA THR A 77 15.83 28.57 41.15
C THR A 77 15.46 28.60 39.67
N VAL A 78 14.21 28.28 39.35
CA VAL A 78 13.69 28.31 37.98
C VAL A 78 13.53 29.77 37.54
N ALA A 79 14.19 30.15 36.44
CA ALA A 79 13.98 31.46 35.85
C ALA A 79 12.54 31.56 35.32
N ALA A 80 11.89 32.71 35.52
CA ALA A 80 10.54 32.92 35.00
C ALA A 80 10.56 32.79 33.47
N GLY A 81 9.95 31.73 32.96
CA GLY A 81 9.98 31.37 31.54
C GLY A 81 10.45 29.93 31.32
N GLY A 82 9.57 29.15 30.70
CA GLY A 82 9.89 27.83 30.15
C GLY A 82 8.61 27.06 29.85
N LEU A 83 8.77 25.88 29.28
CA LEU A 83 7.65 25.06 28.87
C LEU A 83 6.82 24.66 30.10
N SER A 84 5.49 24.68 29.96
CA SER A 84 4.63 24.10 31.00
C SER A 84 5.04 22.64 31.23
N GLN A 85 4.85 22.11 32.44
CA GLN A 85 5.20 20.71 32.72
C GLN A 85 4.58 19.76 31.69
N GLY A 86 3.32 19.96 31.27
CA GLY A 86 2.70 19.14 30.22
C GLY A 86 3.39 19.27 28.86
N THR A 87 3.87 20.46 28.50
CA THR A 87 4.65 20.68 27.26
C THR A 87 6.05 20.08 27.37
N ALA A 88 6.68 20.14 28.53
CA ALA A 88 7.98 19.53 28.80
C ALA A 88 7.87 18.00 28.81
N ASP A 89 6.89 17.43 29.50
CA ASP A 89 6.63 15.99 29.51
C ASP A 89 6.30 15.47 28.12
N THR A 90 5.63 16.26 27.27
CA THR A 90 5.42 15.91 25.86
C THR A 90 6.72 15.98 25.06
N ARG A 91 7.54 17.01 25.28
CA ARG A 91 8.78 17.26 24.53
C ARG A 91 9.95 16.36 24.96
N TYR A 92 9.93 15.92 26.21
CA TYR A 92 10.95 15.11 26.87
C TYR A 92 10.40 13.78 27.38
N ALA A 93 9.20 13.37 26.93
CA ALA A 93 8.67 12.04 27.20
C ALA A 93 9.77 11.02 26.94
N PRO A 94 9.92 9.99 27.79
CA PRO A 94 10.87 8.92 27.55
C PRO A 94 10.63 8.42 26.13
N ARG A 95 11.62 8.65 25.28
CA ARG A 95 11.68 8.18 23.91
C ARG A 95 11.34 6.70 23.92
N ARG A 96 10.16 6.34 23.41
CA ARG A 96 9.64 4.98 23.53
C ARG A 96 10.32 4.14 22.45
N SER A 97 10.83 2.96 22.82
CA SER A 97 11.16 1.96 21.80
C SER A 97 9.85 1.48 21.19
N ARG A 98 9.75 1.52 19.86
CA ARG A 98 8.64 0.93 19.10
C ARG A 98 9.18 -0.09 18.11
N LEU A 99 8.34 -1.09 17.83
CA LEU A 99 8.59 -2.08 16.81
C LEU A 99 8.08 -1.60 15.46
N GLY A 100 8.80 -1.99 14.42
CA GLY A 100 8.43 -1.85 13.01
C GLY A 100 8.85 -3.10 12.25
N ALA A 101 8.38 -3.22 11.02
CA ALA A 101 8.84 -4.24 10.11
C ALA A 101 8.86 -3.72 8.68
N ILE A 102 9.81 -4.19 7.87
CA ILE A 102 9.79 -4.04 6.42
C ILE A 102 9.80 -5.44 5.81
N ALA A 103 8.79 -5.70 4.99
CA ALA A 103 8.61 -6.97 4.31
C ALA A 103 9.11 -6.87 2.88
N PHE A 104 9.86 -7.88 2.45
CA PHE A 104 10.31 -8.09 1.10
C PHE A 104 9.61 -9.34 0.56
N GLY A 105 8.72 -9.10 -0.38
CA GLY A 105 8.21 -10.13 -1.27
C GLY A 105 6.82 -10.62 -0.93
N THR A 106 5.82 -10.35 -1.76
CA THR A 106 4.42 -10.54 -1.35
C THR A 106 3.67 -11.56 -2.21
N GLY A 107 4.43 -12.54 -2.69
CA GLY A 107 3.93 -13.65 -3.49
C GLY A 107 4.12 -13.41 -4.99
N GLY A 108 4.26 -14.50 -5.73
CA GLY A 108 4.59 -14.51 -7.15
C GLY A 108 4.35 -15.89 -7.76
N SER A 109 4.62 -16.05 -9.05
CA SER A 109 4.51 -17.35 -9.70
C SER A 109 5.57 -18.32 -9.16
N ASN A 110 5.17 -19.51 -8.74
CA ASN A 110 6.09 -20.57 -8.31
C ASN A 110 7.10 -20.84 -9.43
N GLY A 111 8.37 -21.03 -9.09
CA GLY A 111 9.35 -21.45 -10.08
C GLY A 111 10.51 -22.20 -9.46
N THR A 112 10.92 -23.27 -10.12
CA THR A 112 12.12 -24.02 -9.73
C THR A 112 13.35 -23.16 -10.02
N PHE A 113 14.27 -23.09 -9.05
CA PHE A 113 15.61 -22.55 -9.26
C PHE A 113 16.57 -23.72 -9.11
N SER A 114 17.26 -24.12 -10.18
CA SER A 114 18.14 -25.28 -10.16
C SER A 114 19.56 -24.89 -9.77
N THR A 115 20.04 -25.52 -8.70
CA THR A 115 21.43 -25.72 -8.26
C THR A 115 22.24 -24.48 -7.88
N GLY A 116 22.58 -24.39 -6.59
CA GLY A 116 23.77 -23.67 -6.13
C GLY A 116 23.51 -22.66 -5.02
N SER A 117 24.56 -21.90 -4.70
CA SER A 117 24.43 -20.75 -3.80
C SER A 117 23.78 -19.58 -4.53
N ILE A 118 22.68 -19.07 -3.97
CA ILE A 118 21.96 -17.91 -4.47
C ILE A 118 21.98 -16.83 -3.40
N ASN A 119 22.14 -15.59 -3.85
CA ASN A 119 22.31 -14.44 -2.99
C ASN A 119 21.28 -13.37 -3.38
N PRO A 120 19.99 -13.53 -3.02
CA PRO A 120 19.04 -12.45 -3.20
C PRO A 120 19.44 -11.21 -2.40
N ARG A 121 19.33 -10.05 -3.04
CA ARG A 121 19.67 -8.76 -2.47
C ARG A 121 18.47 -7.81 -2.52
N TYR A 122 18.15 -7.25 -1.37
CA TYR A 122 16.96 -6.44 -1.13
C TYR A 122 17.35 -5.01 -0.76
N PRO A 123 16.95 -4.00 -1.54
CA PRO A 123 17.14 -2.61 -1.15
C PRO A 123 16.32 -2.28 0.09
N VAL A 124 16.99 -1.80 1.12
CA VAL A 124 16.42 -1.42 2.40
C VAL A 124 16.52 0.08 2.54
N ARG A 125 15.38 0.74 2.77
CA ARG A 125 15.35 2.16 3.12
C ARG A 125 14.25 2.37 4.13
N LEU A 126 14.64 2.74 5.34
CA LEU A 126 13.72 2.94 6.46
C LEU A 126 13.52 4.42 6.72
N PRO A 127 12.33 4.86 7.15
CA PRO A 127 12.08 6.27 7.54
C PRO A 127 12.79 6.64 8.85
N VAL A 128 13.18 5.65 9.65
CA VAL A 128 13.75 5.77 10.99
C VAL A 128 15.03 4.95 11.09
N GLY A 129 15.92 5.35 12.01
CA GLY A 129 17.12 4.59 12.33
C GLY A 129 16.78 3.46 13.30
N THR A 130 17.38 2.29 13.09
CA THR A 130 17.18 1.14 13.99
C THR A 130 18.05 1.27 15.24
N THR A 131 17.53 0.77 16.36
CA THR A 131 18.30 0.53 17.60
C THR A 131 18.70 -0.93 17.71
N ARG A 132 17.87 -1.81 17.19
CA ARG A 132 18.17 -3.21 16.88
C ARG A 132 17.26 -3.69 15.77
N TRP A 133 17.69 -4.73 15.07
CA TRP A 133 16.88 -5.38 14.05
C TRP A 133 17.14 -6.88 14.01
N ARG A 134 16.30 -7.64 13.35
CA ARG A 134 16.50 -9.07 13.08
C ARG A 134 15.91 -9.46 11.74
N LEU A 135 16.44 -10.53 11.17
CA LEU A 135 15.97 -11.08 9.91
C LEU A 135 15.00 -12.23 10.17
N ARG A 136 13.87 -12.22 9.47
CA ARG A 136 12.97 -13.36 9.28
C ARG A 136 12.97 -13.78 7.81
N ILE A 137 13.03 -15.08 7.55
CA ILE A 137 12.96 -15.63 6.18
C ILE A 137 12.15 -16.92 6.17
N SER A 138 11.29 -17.04 5.16
CA SER A 138 10.45 -18.22 4.93
C SER A 138 10.40 -18.55 3.45
N ASN A 139 10.43 -19.82 3.10
CA ASN A 139 10.19 -20.29 1.75
C ASN A 139 8.69 -20.52 1.51
N PHE A 140 7.89 -19.49 1.79
CA PHE A 140 6.43 -19.54 1.72
C PHE A 140 5.91 -18.53 0.70
N ASN A 141 4.91 -18.93 -0.09
CA ASN A 141 4.25 -18.04 -1.03
C ASN A 141 2.96 -17.50 -0.42
N ILE A 142 3.00 -16.25 0.02
CA ILE A 142 1.87 -15.61 0.69
C ILE A 142 0.64 -15.39 -0.22
N LYS A 143 0.83 -15.33 -1.56
CA LYS A 143 -0.28 -15.11 -2.50
C LYS A 143 -1.21 -16.32 -2.57
N ASN A 144 -0.63 -17.50 -2.76
CA ASN A 144 -1.39 -18.75 -2.92
C ASN A 144 -1.40 -19.59 -1.63
N LEU A 145 -0.75 -19.10 -0.58
CA LEU A 145 -0.53 -19.78 0.69
C LEU A 145 0.11 -21.15 0.55
N SER A 146 0.89 -21.34 -0.50
CA SER A 146 1.54 -22.61 -0.76
C SER A 146 2.88 -22.65 -0.05
N ALA A 147 3.09 -23.72 0.72
CA ALA A 147 4.39 -24.05 1.25
C ALA A 147 5.38 -24.29 0.12
N GLY A 148 6.60 -23.76 0.25
CA GLY A 148 7.73 -24.23 -0.54
C GLY A 148 8.26 -25.55 0.00
N ALA A 149 9.15 -26.18 -0.77
CA ALA A 149 9.84 -27.36 -0.28
C ALA A 149 10.71 -26.99 0.92
N ASP A 150 10.81 -27.87 1.91
CA ASP A 150 11.84 -27.73 2.95
C ASP A 150 13.23 -28.07 2.39
N GLY A 151 14.28 -27.69 3.12
CA GLY A 151 15.65 -28.05 2.78
C GLY A 151 16.46 -26.95 2.07
N GLN A 152 15.96 -25.71 1.97
CA GLN A 152 16.89 -24.60 1.72
C GLN A 152 17.65 -24.27 3.00
N GLU A 153 18.91 -23.91 2.83
CA GLU A 153 19.82 -23.56 3.90
C GLU A 153 20.09 -22.06 3.89
N PHE A 154 19.90 -21.41 5.03
CA PHE A 154 20.40 -20.06 5.29
C PHE A 154 21.88 -20.13 5.67
N ARG A 155 22.73 -19.40 4.94
CA ARG A 155 24.19 -19.42 5.08
C ARG A 155 24.79 -18.06 5.46
N GLY A 156 23.97 -17.12 5.92
CA GLY A 156 24.39 -15.82 6.43
C GLY A 156 23.76 -14.64 5.69
N ALA A 157 23.93 -13.45 6.25
CA ALA A 157 23.43 -12.22 5.66
C ALA A 157 24.39 -11.04 5.87
N TRP A 158 24.47 -10.19 4.85
CA TRP A 158 25.31 -9.00 4.81
C TRP A 158 24.48 -7.75 4.60
N ILE A 159 24.90 -6.65 5.20
CA ILE A 159 24.20 -5.37 5.13
C ILE A 159 25.20 -4.23 4.93
N GLY A 160 24.83 -3.23 4.14
CA GLY A 160 25.68 -2.07 3.92
C GLY A 160 25.04 -1.05 2.97
N PRO A 161 25.72 0.08 2.71
CA PRO A 161 25.18 1.11 1.85
C PRO A 161 25.04 0.61 0.40
N HIS A 162 23.91 0.94 -0.23
CA HIS A 162 23.55 0.47 -1.57
C HIS A 162 24.10 1.42 -2.64
N ALA A 163 24.77 0.88 -3.66
CA ALA A 163 25.28 1.66 -4.78
C ALA A 163 24.18 1.94 -5.82
N PHE A 164 24.09 3.19 -6.26
CA PHE A 164 23.15 3.67 -7.27
C PHE A 164 23.89 4.04 -8.56
N GLY A 165 23.28 3.72 -9.70
CA GLY A 165 23.65 4.25 -11.00
C GLY A 165 22.95 5.58 -11.26
N THR A 166 22.79 5.93 -12.54
CA THR A 166 22.19 7.21 -12.97
C THR A 166 20.71 7.36 -12.61
N SER A 167 19.97 6.26 -12.50
CA SER A 167 18.53 6.31 -12.18
C SER A 167 18.05 5.20 -11.23
N GLU A 168 18.86 4.18 -10.93
CA GLU A 168 18.42 3.00 -10.18
C GLU A 168 19.50 2.42 -9.27
N GLY A 169 19.09 1.58 -8.32
CA GLY A 169 20.02 0.76 -7.57
C GLY A 169 20.72 -0.25 -8.49
N THR A 170 22.01 -0.46 -8.25
CA THR A 170 22.83 -1.40 -9.03
C THR A 170 22.78 -2.83 -8.51
N GLY A 171 22.26 -3.01 -7.29
CA GLY A 171 22.34 -4.28 -6.55
C GLY A 171 23.71 -4.55 -5.93
N ASN A 172 24.63 -3.58 -5.99
CA ASN A 172 25.97 -3.64 -5.40
C ASN A 172 26.04 -2.83 -4.11
N PHE A 173 26.97 -3.16 -3.24
CA PHE A 173 27.32 -2.30 -2.12
C PHE A 173 28.26 -1.18 -2.60
N THR A 174 28.30 -0.03 -1.92
CA THR A 174 29.31 1.01 -2.20
C THR A 174 30.66 0.71 -1.55
N SER A 175 30.66 -0.11 -0.50
CA SER A 175 31.82 -0.48 0.30
C SER A 175 31.69 -1.95 0.74
N ALA A 176 32.73 -2.50 1.38
CA ALA A 176 32.65 -3.83 1.97
C ALA A 176 31.45 -3.90 2.94
N PRO A 177 30.51 -4.83 2.75
CA PRO A 177 29.34 -4.91 3.62
C PRO A 177 29.68 -5.57 4.96
N LEU A 178 28.90 -5.23 5.98
CA LEU A 178 28.98 -5.84 7.30
C LEU A 178 28.31 -7.21 7.28
N ASN A 179 28.77 -8.15 8.12
CA ASN A 179 28.20 -9.50 8.23
C ASN A 179 27.54 -9.71 9.61
N PRO A 180 26.36 -9.09 9.85
CA PRO A 180 25.67 -9.14 11.15
C PRO A 180 25.13 -10.53 11.50
N ILE A 181 24.92 -11.39 10.51
CA ILE A 181 24.41 -12.74 10.70
C ILE A 181 25.38 -13.70 10.01
N PRO A 182 26.46 -14.12 10.70
CA PRO A 182 27.50 -14.95 10.09
C PRO A 182 26.95 -16.31 9.69
N ASN A 183 27.62 -16.92 8.70
CA ASN A 183 27.36 -18.31 8.33
C ASN A 183 27.57 -19.21 9.56
N PRO A 184 26.56 -19.98 10.00
CA PRO A 184 26.70 -20.86 11.17
C PRO A 184 27.71 -22.01 10.94
N GLY A 185 28.21 -22.21 9.72
CA GLY A 185 29.18 -23.26 9.40
C GLY A 185 28.50 -24.59 9.03
N ALA A 186 29.12 -25.73 9.35
CA ALA A 186 28.52 -27.05 9.16
C ALA A 186 27.28 -27.17 10.06
N GLY A 187 26.09 -27.29 9.45
CA GLY A 187 24.79 -27.20 10.15
C GLY A 187 24.03 -25.92 9.86
N ALA A 188 23.96 -25.52 8.58
CA ALA A 188 23.20 -24.33 8.15
C ALA A 188 21.74 -24.39 8.64
N ALA A 189 21.20 -23.22 9.01
CA ALA A 189 19.85 -23.16 9.54
C ALA A 189 18.83 -23.42 8.41
N PRO A 190 17.85 -24.31 8.59
CA PRO A 190 16.83 -24.54 7.58
C PRO A 190 15.97 -23.28 7.40
N ILE A 191 15.67 -22.92 6.15
CA ILE A 191 14.62 -21.95 5.83
C ILE A 191 13.32 -22.76 5.76
N PRO A 192 12.35 -22.53 6.66
CA PRO A 192 11.11 -23.30 6.67
C PRO A 192 10.26 -23.01 5.43
N GLY A 193 9.64 -24.03 4.85
CA GLY A 193 8.65 -23.87 3.78
C GLY A 193 7.21 -23.74 4.28
N SER A 194 6.94 -24.09 5.54
CA SER A 194 5.60 -24.13 6.11
C SER A 194 4.98 -22.74 6.35
N THR A 195 3.65 -22.72 6.38
CA THR A 195 2.81 -21.52 6.48
C THR A 195 3.18 -20.64 7.68
N PHE A 196 3.64 -19.41 7.39
CA PHE A 196 4.10 -18.39 8.37
C PHE A 196 5.12 -18.89 9.40
N THR A 197 5.89 -19.92 9.05
CA THR A 197 7.03 -20.34 9.84
C THR A 197 8.28 -19.72 9.24
N TYR A 198 9.06 -19.05 10.09
CA TYR A 198 10.24 -18.30 9.67
C TYR A 198 11.48 -18.82 10.39
N TYR A 199 12.59 -18.93 9.66
CA TYR A 199 13.88 -18.77 10.33
C TYR A 199 13.92 -17.33 10.86
N THR A 200 14.28 -17.17 12.13
CA THR A 200 14.38 -15.86 12.79
C THR A 200 15.77 -15.72 13.40
N SER A 201 16.53 -14.72 12.97
CA SER A 201 17.85 -14.44 13.54
C SER A 201 17.73 -13.90 14.98
N PRO A 202 18.80 -13.97 15.78
CA PRO A 202 18.94 -13.13 16.96
C PRO A 202 18.79 -11.64 16.62
N TRP A 203 18.47 -10.83 17.62
CA TRP A 203 18.51 -9.37 17.49
C TRP A 203 19.95 -8.87 17.34
N ILE A 204 20.18 -8.04 16.33
CA ILE A 204 21.45 -7.37 16.07
C ILE A 204 21.44 -6.02 16.77
N THR A 205 22.24 -5.91 17.82
CA THR A 205 22.26 -4.74 18.72
C THR A 205 23.54 -3.92 18.62
N ASP A 206 24.51 -4.34 17.82
CA ASP A 206 25.75 -3.59 17.60
C ASP A 206 25.43 -2.25 16.92
N PRO A 207 25.76 -1.09 17.54
CA PRO A 207 25.51 0.23 16.96
C PRO A 207 26.11 0.42 15.57
N ALA A 208 27.25 -0.21 15.27
CA ALA A 208 27.91 -0.11 13.97
C ALA A 208 27.16 -0.86 12.85
N MET A 209 26.22 -1.75 13.21
CA MET A 209 25.44 -2.59 12.29
C MET A 209 23.96 -2.15 12.18
N GLN A 210 23.61 -0.98 12.72
CA GLN A 210 22.25 -0.45 12.64
C GLN A 210 21.99 0.21 11.29
N ILE A 211 20.74 0.13 10.84
CA ILE A 211 20.28 0.73 9.58
C ILE A 211 19.92 2.19 9.88
N PRO A 212 20.60 3.18 9.30
CA PRO A 212 20.32 4.59 9.51
C PRO A 212 19.04 5.03 8.79
N ALA A 213 18.41 6.07 9.33
CA ALA A 213 17.21 6.66 8.77
C ALA A 213 17.45 7.23 7.36
N ALA A 214 16.47 7.00 6.47
CA ALA A 214 16.35 7.55 5.12
C ALA A 214 17.53 7.28 4.17
N GLN A 215 18.50 6.45 4.53
CA GLN A 215 19.62 6.08 3.68
C GLN A 215 19.31 4.80 2.90
N ASN A 216 19.82 4.73 1.67
CA ASN A 216 19.70 3.52 0.86
C ASN A 216 20.72 2.48 1.28
N TRP A 217 20.23 1.34 1.75
CA TRP A 217 21.00 0.20 2.17
C TRP A 217 20.61 -1.03 1.36
N LEU A 218 21.43 -2.06 1.44
CA LEU A 218 21.21 -3.32 0.75
C LEU A 218 21.36 -4.45 1.77
N LEU A 219 20.41 -5.37 1.79
CA LEU A 219 20.52 -6.63 2.51
C LEU A 219 20.81 -7.74 1.49
N SER A 220 21.92 -8.45 1.63
CA SER A 220 22.25 -9.63 0.82
C SER A 220 22.13 -10.88 1.69
N ILE A 221 21.38 -11.88 1.25
CA ILE A 221 21.17 -13.13 2.00
C ILE A 221 21.83 -14.26 1.24
N GLN A 222 22.80 -14.95 1.81
CA GLN A 222 23.34 -16.15 1.16
C GLN A 222 22.49 -17.36 1.52
N THR A 223 22.01 -18.04 0.50
CA THR A 223 21.25 -19.28 0.63
C THR A 223 21.87 -20.39 -0.19
N PHE A 224 21.54 -21.63 0.14
CA PHE A 224 21.87 -22.79 -0.67
C PHE A 224 20.63 -23.68 -0.83
N ALA A 225 20.39 -24.14 -2.05
CA ALA A 225 19.34 -25.11 -2.34
C ALA A 225 19.86 -26.14 -3.34
N SER A 226 19.48 -27.41 -3.13
CA SER A 226 19.75 -28.47 -4.10
C SER A 226 18.90 -28.28 -5.37
N ALA A 227 19.30 -28.94 -6.48
CA ALA A 227 18.68 -28.80 -7.80
C ALA A 227 17.15 -28.97 -7.83
N SER A 228 16.62 -29.81 -6.95
CA SER A 228 15.24 -30.29 -6.96
C SER A 228 14.32 -29.47 -6.06
N ILE A 229 14.85 -28.50 -5.32
CA ILE A 229 14.10 -27.75 -4.33
C ILE A 229 13.42 -26.55 -4.99
N VAL A 230 12.09 -26.44 -4.82
CA VAL A 230 11.31 -25.30 -5.28
C VAL A 230 11.47 -24.14 -4.31
N ILE A 231 12.01 -23.03 -4.81
CA ILE A 231 12.10 -21.76 -4.08
C ILE A 231 10.90 -20.90 -4.46
N GLN A 232 10.19 -20.40 -3.45
CA GLN A 232 9.07 -19.51 -3.64
C GLN A 232 9.58 -18.14 -4.11
N ARG A 233 8.91 -17.65 -5.15
CA ARG A 233 9.22 -16.39 -5.82
C ARG A 233 8.23 -15.33 -5.37
N THR A 234 8.67 -14.08 -5.40
CA THR A 234 7.82 -12.91 -5.23
C THR A 234 7.90 -11.99 -6.45
N ASN A 235 6.81 -11.27 -6.69
CA ASN A 235 6.72 -10.19 -7.67
C ASN A 235 7.41 -8.87 -7.26
N MET A 236 8.06 -8.81 -6.11
CA MET A 236 8.77 -7.60 -5.67
C MET A 236 10.22 -7.61 -6.18
N GLY A 237 10.67 -6.46 -6.71
CA GLY A 237 11.99 -6.33 -7.34
C GLY A 237 13.14 -6.63 -6.37
N SER A 238 14.11 -7.42 -6.82
CA SER A 238 15.34 -7.72 -6.09
C SER A 238 16.52 -7.88 -7.06
N TYR A 239 17.73 -8.03 -6.52
CA TYR A 239 18.90 -8.39 -7.33
C TYR A 239 19.35 -9.79 -6.97
N LEU A 240 19.77 -10.58 -7.97
CA LEU A 240 20.24 -11.95 -7.72
C LEU A 240 21.72 -12.06 -8.03
N GLY A 241 22.50 -12.42 -7.01
CA GLY A 241 23.87 -12.89 -7.18
C GLY A 241 23.90 -14.42 -7.21
N PHE A 242 24.55 -14.98 -8.23
CA PHE A 242 24.89 -16.40 -8.26
C PHE A 242 26.34 -16.54 -7.76
N ASN A 243 26.72 -17.72 -7.28
CA ASN A 243 28.03 -18.09 -6.68
C ASN A 243 28.07 -18.09 -5.15
N ALA A 244 28.83 -19.05 -4.61
CA ALA A 244 29.12 -19.12 -3.19
C ALA A 244 30.01 -17.94 -2.77
N GLY A 245 29.71 -17.32 -1.63
CA GLY A 245 30.51 -16.22 -1.07
C GLY A 245 30.26 -14.85 -1.71
N SER A 246 29.43 -14.75 -2.75
CA SER A 246 29.10 -13.45 -3.35
C SER A 246 28.16 -12.59 -2.47
N GLY A 247 27.62 -13.15 -1.39
CA GLY A 247 26.83 -12.39 -0.42
C GLY A 247 27.59 -11.23 0.23
N GLY A 248 28.89 -11.43 0.51
CA GLY A 248 29.75 -10.43 1.17
C GLY A 248 30.60 -9.58 0.23
N THR A 249 30.43 -9.70 -1.09
CA THR A 249 31.25 -8.94 -2.06
C THR A 249 30.55 -7.66 -2.50
N VAL A 250 31.35 -6.61 -2.72
CA VAL A 250 30.89 -5.29 -3.15
C VAL A 250 30.11 -5.38 -4.47
N ALA A 251 30.66 -6.07 -5.47
CA ALA A 251 30.13 -6.08 -6.83
C ALA A 251 30.14 -7.48 -7.48
N PRO A 252 29.23 -8.41 -7.12
CA PRO A 252 29.13 -9.68 -7.82
C PRO A 252 28.50 -9.57 -9.22
N ASN A 253 28.32 -8.34 -9.74
CA ASN A 253 27.65 -8.05 -11.01
C ASN A 253 26.26 -8.71 -11.08
N PRO A 254 25.38 -8.46 -10.10
CA PRO A 254 24.11 -9.17 -10.03
C PRO A 254 23.23 -8.78 -11.22
N SER A 255 22.56 -9.76 -11.83
CA SER A 255 21.49 -9.43 -12.76
C SER A 255 20.32 -8.85 -11.95
N GLN A 256 19.79 -7.72 -12.41
CA GLN A 256 18.47 -7.28 -11.95
C GLN A 256 17.49 -8.41 -12.28
N SER A 257 16.78 -8.89 -11.27
CA SER A 257 15.80 -9.96 -11.41
C SER A 257 14.42 -9.41 -11.11
N LYS A 258 13.43 -9.79 -11.93
CA LYS A 258 12.01 -9.49 -11.67
C LYS A 258 11.45 -10.12 -10.40
N VAL A 259 12.28 -10.91 -9.75
CA VAL A 259 11.85 -11.94 -8.82
C VAL A 259 12.73 -11.85 -7.60
N GLY A 260 12.18 -11.35 -6.50
CA GLY A 260 12.65 -11.70 -5.17
C GLY A 260 12.40 -13.17 -4.86
N LEU A 261 13.18 -13.69 -3.93
CA LEU A 261 13.10 -15.07 -3.46
C LEU A 261 12.75 -15.07 -1.98
N PHE A 262 11.94 -16.02 -1.55
CA PHE A 262 11.48 -16.12 -0.18
C PHE A 262 10.55 -14.96 0.24
N ASP A 263 9.82 -15.17 1.33
CA ASP A 263 9.22 -14.09 2.13
C ASP A 263 10.27 -13.67 3.16
N VAL A 264 10.82 -12.48 2.98
CA VAL A 264 11.90 -11.94 3.83
C VAL A 264 11.34 -10.75 4.60
N ILE A 265 11.59 -10.67 5.91
CA ILE A 265 11.12 -9.55 6.74
C ILE A 265 12.28 -9.10 7.62
N ILE A 266 12.49 -7.78 7.70
CA ILE A 266 13.32 -7.20 8.76
C ILE A 266 12.37 -6.67 9.82
N ASP A 267 12.34 -7.30 10.99
CA ASP A 267 11.73 -6.68 12.17
C ASP A 267 12.77 -5.75 12.79
N TYR A 268 12.37 -4.56 13.24
CA TYR A 268 13.28 -3.61 13.84
C TYR A 268 12.64 -2.85 15.00
N GLU A 269 13.48 -2.40 15.92
CA GLU A 269 13.11 -1.41 16.91
C GLU A 269 13.73 -0.06 16.57
N TYR A 270 13.00 1.00 16.85
CA TYR A 270 13.44 2.37 16.66
C TYR A 270 12.98 3.22 17.83
N ILE A 271 13.60 4.38 17.94
CA ILE A 271 13.21 5.37 18.93
C ILE A 271 12.08 6.23 18.36
N ASP A 272 10.89 6.08 18.91
CA ASP A 272 9.75 6.94 18.59
C ASP A 272 9.91 8.29 19.30
N ASN A 273 9.94 9.36 18.50
CA ASN A 273 9.95 10.74 18.97
C ASN A 273 8.53 11.32 19.15
N GLY A 274 7.49 10.50 19.00
CA GLY A 274 6.08 10.88 19.02
C GLY A 274 5.49 11.18 17.64
N GLU A 275 6.33 11.31 16.62
CA GLU A 275 5.94 11.65 15.25
C GLU A 275 5.99 10.42 14.31
N ASN A 276 6.75 9.38 14.67
CA ASN A 276 6.93 8.19 13.83
C ASN A 276 5.76 7.21 14.00
N LYS A 277 4.64 7.52 13.33
CA LYS A 277 3.48 6.61 13.28
C LYS A 277 3.80 5.33 12.52
N VAL A 278 3.06 4.27 12.83
CA VAL A 278 3.11 2.98 12.13
C VAL A 278 1.83 2.80 11.32
N GLY A 279 1.96 2.70 10.00
CA GLY A 279 0.84 2.41 9.10
C GLY A 279 0.85 0.96 8.62
N PHE A 280 -0.31 0.30 8.61
CA PHE A 280 -0.49 -1.00 7.97
C PHE A 280 -1.16 -0.85 6.59
N TYR A 281 -0.48 -1.28 5.54
CA TYR A 281 -0.90 -1.05 4.16
C TYR A 281 -1.39 -2.35 3.55
N ILE A 282 -2.70 -2.43 3.33
CA ILE A 282 -3.37 -3.56 2.69
C ILE A 282 -3.61 -3.22 1.22
N GLY A 283 -3.30 -4.13 0.31
CA GLY A 283 -3.65 -3.93 -1.09
C GLY A 283 -3.22 -5.03 -2.03
N ASP A 284 -3.29 -4.71 -3.31
CA ASP A 284 -2.95 -5.61 -4.41
C ASP A 284 -1.54 -5.37 -4.97
N SER A 285 -1.34 -5.61 -6.28
CA SER A 285 -0.07 -5.39 -6.98
C SER A 285 0.39 -3.93 -6.95
N LEU A 286 -0.52 -2.96 -6.85
CA LEU A 286 -0.16 -1.55 -6.67
C LEU A 286 0.47 -1.29 -5.30
N THR A 287 -0.03 -1.95 -4.26
CA THR A 287 0.50 -1.76 -2.90
C THR A 287 1.79 -2.55 -2.71
N GLU A 288 1.91 -3.74 -3.30
CA GLU A 288 3.18 -4.48 -3.39
C GLU A 288 4.27 -3.63 -4.10
N GLY A 289 3.89 -2.91 -5.16
CA GLY A 289 4.82 -2.16 -6.00
C GLY A 289 5.19 -2.85 -7.31
N LEU A 290 4.35 -3.77 -7.82
CA LEU A 290 4.57 -4.37 -9.13
C LEU A 290 4.53 -3.27 -10.21
N GLY A 291 5.42 -3.32 -11.21
CA GLY A 291 5.58 -2.26 -12.21
C GLY A 291 6.89 -1.49 -12.07
N GLY A 292 6.92 -0.24 -12.56
CA GLY A 292 8.11 0.62 -12.57
C GLY A 292 8.73 0.85 -13.94
N ASP A 293 9.58 1.87 -14.04
CA ASP A 293 10.19 2.37 -15.29
C ASP A 293 10.98 1.30 -16.06
N ASN A 294 11.31 0.20 -15.38
CA ASN A 294 11.80 -1.03 -15.96
C ASN A 294 10.78 -2.14 -15.80
N VAL A 295 10.65 -2.99 -16.83
CA VAL A 295 9.76 -4.17 -16.90
C VAL A 295 9.99 -5.19 -15.76
N LEU A 296 10.88 -4.91 -14.80
CA LEU A 296 11.43 -5.84 -13.81
C LEU A 296 10.90 -5.66 -12.38
N GLY A 297 9.83 -4.88 -12.16
CA GLY A 297 9.28 -4.67 -10.82
C GLY A 297 10.09 -3.67 -10.00
N ASN A 298 9.42 -2.79 -9.26
CA ASN A 298 10.10 -1.81 -8.44
C ASN A 298 10.65 -2.48 -7.17
N PRO A 299 11.93 -2.24 -6.80
CA PRO A 299 12.38 -2.50 -5.45
C PRO A 299 11.45 -1.88 -4.41
N ASN A 300 11.30 -2.54 -3.26
CA ASN A 300 10.35 -2.19 -2.20
C ASN A 300 10.33 -0.69 -1.89
N GLN A 301 11.51 -0.05 -1.87
CA GLN A 301 11.67 1.37 -1.58
C GLN A 301 10.89 2.32 -2.50
N TYR A 302 10.45 1.89 -3.69
CA TYR A 302 9.71 2.74 -4.64
C TYR A 302 8.20 2.50 -4.69
N ASN A 303 7.67 1.51 -3.97
CA ASN A 303 6.22 1.38 -3.87
C ASN A 303 5.63 2.53 -3.05
N TRP A 304 4.34 2.80 -3.24
CA TRP A 304 3.71 3.95 -2.60
C TRP A 304 3.72 3.88 -1.06
N PRO A 305 3.60 2.71 -0.38
CA PRO A 305 3.75 2.66 1.08
C PRO A 305 5.14 3.10 1.54
N SER A 306 6.20 2.67 0.86
CA SER A 306 7.58 3.07 1.19
C SER A 306 7.86 4.53 0.85
N GLN A 307 7.33 5.05 -0.25
CA GLN A 307 7.45 6.46 -0.60
C GLN A 307 6.68 7.35 0.38
N HIS A 308 5.49 6.92 0.81
CA HIS A 308 4.70 7.61 1.84
C HIS A 308 5.43 7.58 3.18
N SER A 309 5.96 6.41 3.55
CA SER A 309 6.80 6.19 4.73
C SER A 309 7.96 7.19 4.81
N LEU A 310 8.74 7.29 3.73
CA LEU A 310 9.91 8.16 3.67
C LEU A 310 9.54 9.64 3.63
N GLY A 311 8.48 10.01 2.91
CA GLY A 311 8.03 11.40 2.81
C GLY A 311 7.40 11.93 4.10
N ALA A 312 6.75 11.07 4.87
CA ALA A 312 6.03 11.44 6.09
C ALA A 312 6.75 11.07 7.40
N GLY A 313 7.86 10.32 7.34
CA GLY A 313 8.55 9.81 8.54
C GLY A 313 7.77 8.71 9.27
N ILE A 314 6.93 7.97 8.55
CA ILE A 314 6.03 6.94 9.09
C ILE A 314 6.62 5.56 8.82
N VAL A 315 6.62 4.65 9.78
CA VAL A 315 6.95 3.24 9.58
C VAL A 315 5.83 2.52 8.80
N ALA A 316 6.13 2.01 7.61
CA ALA A 316 5.16 1.29 6.79
C ALA A 316 5.30 -0.24 6.88
N LEU A 317 4.21 -0.89 7.27
CA LEU A 317 4.04 -2.34 7.17
C LEU A 317 3.33 -2.65 5.85
N ASN A 318 4.09 -2.95 4.80
CA ASN A 318 3.52 -3.25 3.49
C ASN A 318 2.99 -4.70 3.43
N GLY A 319 1.68 -4.84 3.52
CA GLY A 319 0.97 -6.11 3.35
C GLY A 319 0.42 -6.34 1.95
N GLY A 320 0.64 -5.44 0.98
CA GLY A 320 0.12 -5.58 -0.38
C GLY A 320 0.52 -6.92 -1.01
N CYS A 321 -0.31 -7.51 -1.88
CA CYS A 321 -0.04 -8.80 -2.52
C CYS A 321 -0.62 -8.86 -3.94
N SER A 322 0.23 -9.07 -4.96
CA SER A 322 -0.19 -9.03 -6.37
C SER A 322 -1.36 -9.94 -6.71
N GLY A 323 -2.40 -9.36 -7.32
CA GLY A 323 -3.57 -10.08 -7.77
C GLY A 323 -4.64 -10.27 -6.69
N ASP A 324 -4.41 -9.79 -5.47
CA ASP A 324 -5.40 -9.86 -4.42
C ASP A 324 -6.68 -9.10 -4.76
N ARG A 325 -7.79 -9.74 -4.41
CA ARG A 325 -9.12 -9.15 -4.34
C ARG A 325 -9.48 -8.86 -2.89
N THR A 326 -10.57 -8.15 -2.66
CA THR A 326 -11.10 -7.94 -1.30
C THR A 326 -11.36 -9.24 -0.54
N GLU A 327 -11.80 -10.30 -1.22
CA GLU A 327 -12.05 -11.62 -0.62
C GLU A 327 -10.79 -12.29 -0.03
N ALA A 328 -9.60 -11.89 -0.48
CA ALA A 328 -8.35 -12.44 0.05
C ALA A 328 -8.06 -11.96 1.49
N TRP A 329 -8.75 -10.93 1.98
CA TRP A 329 -8.44 -10.30 3.28
C TRP A 329 -9.54 -10.48 4.33
N ILE A 330 -10.60 -11.23 4.03
CA ILE A 330 -11.78 -11.37 4.91
C ILE A 330 -11.57 -12.35 6.06
N ASN A 331 -10.74 -13.38 5.88
CA ASN A 331 -10.43 -14.33 6.95
C ASN A 331 -9.37 -13.72 7.87
N ALA A 332 -9.40 -14.01 9.18
CA ALA A 332 -8.37 -13.54 10.12
C ALA A 332 -7.44 -14.65 10.62
N THR A 333 -7.87 -15.91 10.58
CA THR A 333 -7.23 -17.02 11.32
C THR A 333 -6.86 -18.23 10.46
N GLY A 334 -7.15 -18.21 9.15
CA GLY A 334 -6.83 -19.32 8.24
C GLY A 334 -6.96 -18.91 6.77
N GLY A 335 -6.38 -19.71 5.87
CA GLY A 335 -6.36 -19.39 4.45
C GLY A 335 -5.72 -18.02 4.20
N ASN A 336 -6.32 -17.21 3.31
CA ASN A 336 -5.73 -15.92 2.92
C ASN A 336 -5.69 -14.93 4.10
N GLY A 337 -6.42 -15.22 5.18
CA GLY A 337 -6.38 -14.46 6.43
C GLY A 337 -5.10 -14.54 7.22
N ALA A 338 -4.25 -15.51 6.90
CA ALA A 338 -2.95 -15.60 7.55
C ALA A 338 -1.99 -14.46 7.11
N LYS A 339 -2.37 -13.64 6.11
CA LYS A 339 -1.65 -12.41 5.73
C LYS A 339 -1.52 -11.40 6.88
N TYR A 340 -2.49 -11.33 7.80
CA TYR A 340 -2.37 -10.50 9.01
C TYR A 340 -1.26 -11.01 9.94
N ASN A 341 -0.96 -12.31 9.92
CA ASN A 341 0.07 -12.95 10.76
C ASN A 341 1.48 -12.83 10.17
N ARG A 342 1.62 -12.27 8.97
CA ARG A 342 2.93 -11.94 8.41
C ARG A 342 3.71 -11.00 9.34
N PHE A 343 2.98 -10.08 9.96
CA PHE A 343 3.48 -9.14 10.95
C PHE A 343 2.92 -9.49 12.33
N ASP A 344 3.70 -9.23 13.37
CA ASP A 344 3.19 -9.27 14.74
C ASP A 344 2.46 -7.96 15.03
N LEU A 345 1.22 -7.84 14.53
CA LEU A 345 0.42 -6.62 14.66
C LEU A 345 0.07 -6.32 16.13
N ASP A 346 0.00 -7.33 16.98
CA ASP A 346 -0.30 -7.18 18.41
C ASP A 346 0.89 -6.58 19.17
N ALA A 347 2.13 -6.91 18.77
CA ALA A 347 3.35 -6.29 19.30
C ALA A 347 3.64 -4.92 18.67
N ILE A 348 3.49 -4.78 17.35
CA ILE A 348 3.81 -3.55 16.61
C ILE A 348 2.79 -2.44 16.90
N LYS A 349 1.50 -2.81 17.02
CA LYS A 349 0.37 -1.90 17.24
C LYS A 349 0.31 -0.75 16.23
N PRO A 350 -0.09 -1.00 14.98
CA PRO A 350 -0.23 0.06 13.98
C PRO A 350 -1.18 1.16 14.46
N ASP A 351 -0.83 2.42 14.17
CA ASP A 351 -1.65 3.59 14.51
C ASP A 351 -2.84 3.74 13.55
N TYR A 352 -2.70 3.27 12.33
CA TYR A 352 -3.73 3.31 11.29
C TYR A 352 -3.51 2.22 10.24
N ALA A 353 -4.51 1.99 9.41
CA ALA A 353 -4.41 1.19 8.20
C ALA A 353 -4.84 1.97 6.95
N CYS A 354 -4.22 1.64 5.82
CA CYS A 354 -4.61 2.11 4.50
C CYS A 354 -4.97 0.91 3.63
N ILE A 355 -6.12 0.95 2.96
CA ILE A 355 -6.59 -0.14 2.10
C ILE A 355 -6.68 0.36 0.66
N LEU A 356 -5.91 -0.25 -0.24
CA LEU A 356 -6.02 -0.08 -1.70
C LEU A 356 -6.28 -1.45 -2.35
N LEU A 357 -7.55 -1.84 -2.36
CA LEU A 357 -8.08 -3.04 -3.01
C LEU A 357 -9.23 -2.64 -3.94
N GLY A 358 -9.68 -3.57 -4.78
CA GLY A 358 -10.77 -3.33 -5.73
C GLY A 358 -10.35 -3.40 -7.19
N THR A 359 -9.04 -3.34 -7.49
CA THR A 359 -8.53 -3.53 -8.86
C THR A 359 -8.90 -4.89 -9.41
N ASN A 360 -8.48 -5.95 -8.73
CA ASN A 360 -8.68 -7.31 -9.24
C ASN A 360 -10.14 -7.74 -9.08
N ASP A 361 -10.89 -7.07 -8.21
CA ASP A 361 -12.33 -7.20 -8.06
C ASP A 361 -13.04 -6.63 -9.30
N SER A 362 -12.69 -5.42 -9.74
CA SER A 362 -13.29 -4.84 -10.95
C SER A 362 -12.87 -5.59 -12.21
N LEU A 363 -11.60 -6.01 -12.30
CA LEU A 363 -11.11 -6.86 -13.40
C LEU A 363 -11.80 -8.22 -13.44
N GLY A 364 -12.15 -8.75 -12.26
CA GLY A 364 -12.88 -10.00 -12.08
C GLY A 364 -14.40 -9.89 -12.14
N LEU A 365 -14.95 -8.69 -12.39
CA LEU A 365 -16.37 -8.41 -12.38
C LEU A 365 -17.08 -8.83 -11.07
N VAL A 366 -16.38 -8.71 -9.93
CA VAL A 366 -16.98 -8.92 -8.60
C VAL A 366 -18.07 -7.88 -8.37
N SER A 367 -19.18 -8.23 -7.73
CA SER A 367 -20.24 -7.23 -7.52
C SER A 367 -19.85 -6.17 -6.49
N LEU A 368 -20.39 -4.94 -6.59
CA LEU A 368 -20.24 -3.91 -5.56
C LEU A 368 -20.67 -4.42 -4.18
N ALA A 369 -21.79 -5.14 -4.09
CA ALA A 369 -22.29 -5.70 -2.83
C ALA A 369 -21.28 -6.67 -2.19
N SER A 370 -20.61 -7.51 -2.99
CA SER A 370 -19.55 -8.40 -2.50
C SER A 370 -18.33 -7.62 -2.01
N VAL A 371 -17.90 -6.60 -2.75
CA VAL A 371 -16.79 -5.72 -2.32
C VAL A 371 -17.12 -4.98 -1.02
N GLN A 372 -18.35 -4.49 -0.87
CA GLN A 372 -18.84 -3.85 0.36
C GLN A 372 -18.80 -4.80 1.56
N SER A 373 -19.35 -6.01 1.39
CA SER A 373 -19.33 -7.04 2.44
C SER A 373 -17.91 -7.44 2.84
N ASN A 374 -17.04 -7.67 1.86
CA ASN A 374 -15.64 -8.02 2.10
C ASN A 374 -14.90 -6.89 2.82
N MET A 375 -15.11 -5.63 2.42
CA MET A 375 -14.48 -4.49 3.07
C MET A 375 -14.95 -4.36 4.52
N ALA A 376 -16.24 -4.56 4.81
CA ALA A 376 -16.75 -4.58 6.18
C ALA A 376 -16.05 -5.65 7.05
N ALA A 377 -15.82 -6.85 6.50
CA ALA A 377 -15.07 -7.90 7.19
C ALA A 377 -13.59 -7.52 7.42
N ILE A 378 -12.93 -6.89 6.45
CA ILE A 378 -11.55 -6.38 6.59
C ILE A 378 -11.49 -5.34 7.71
N LEU A 379 -12.43 -4.40 7.77
CA LEU A 379 -12.51 -3.39 8.83
C LEU A 379 -12.70 -4.03 10.20
N ALA A 380 -13.59 -5.02 10.32
CA ALA A 380 -13.79 -5.75 11.57
C ALA A 380 -12.50 -6.46 12.04
N ASN A 381 -11.75 -7.07 11.11
CA ASN A 381 -10.45 -7.69 11.42
C ASN A 381 -9.42 -6.67 11.91
N LEU A 382 -9.34 -5.49 11.28
CA LEU A 382 -8.45 -4.40 11.70
C LEU A 382 -8.82 -3.87 13.09
N GLN A 383 -10.11 -3.67 13.36
CA GLN A 383 -10.62 -3.24 14.66
C GLN A 383 -10.34 -4.27 15.76
N ALA A 384 -10.47 -5.57 15.46
CA ALA A 384 -10.12 -6.65 16.38
C ALA A 384 -8.61 -6.66 16.74
N LYS A 385 -7.77 -6.11 15.85
CA LYS A 385 -6.33 -5.87 16.10
C LYS A 385 -6.03 -4.50 16.74
N GLY A 386 -7.07 -3.77 17.16
CA GLY A 386 -6.94 -2.46 17.81
C GLY A 386 -6.65 -1.30 16.85
N ILE A 387 -6.76 -1.52 15.54
CA ILE A 387 -6.51 -0.49 14.52
C ILE A 387 -7.84 0.20 14.20
N SER A 388 -8.08 1.35 14.85
CA SER A 388 -9.34 2.08 14.72
C SER A 388 -9.36 3.11 13.59
N LYS A 389 -8.19 3.59 13.16
CA LYS A 389 -8.08 4.55 12.06
C LYS A 389 -7.85 3.82 10.74
N VAL A 390 -8.77 3.96 9.80
CA VAL A 390 -8.70 3.26 8.51
C VAL A 390 -8.97 4.25 7.38
N TYR A 391 -8.13 4.22 6.34
CA TYR A 391 -8.29 5.02 5.13
C TYR A 391 -8.50 4.12 3.92
N LEU A 392 -9.46 4.46 3.06
CA LEU A 392 -9.72 3.72 1.83
C LEU A 392 -9.14 4.48 0.63
N GLY A 393 -8.38 3.81 -0.22
CA GLY A 393 -7.90 4.35 -1.48
C GLY A 393 -8.91 4.14 -2.59
N LEU A 394 -9.16 5.18 -3.38
CA LEU A 394 -9.93 5.04 -4.62
C LEU A 394 -9.14 4.20 -5.62
N VAL A 395 -9.81 3.28 -6.32
CA VAL A 395 -9.18 2.40 -7.30
C VAL A 395 -8.75 3.24 -8.51
N PRO A 396 -7.45 3.28 -8.88
CA PRO A 396 -6.97 4.07 -10.01
C PRO A 396 -7.57 3.62 -11.35
N PRO A 397 -7.66 4.50 -12.36
CA PRO A 397 -8.06 4.14 -13.71
C PRO A 397 -7.16 3.04 -14.32
N ARG A 398 -7.62 2.41 -15.41
CA ARG A 398 -6.88 1.37 -16.14
C ARG A 398 -6.96 1.63 -17.64
N LEU A 399 -5.99 1.14 -18.42
CA LEU A 399 -6.00 1.22 -19.90
C LEU A 399 -7.05 0.33 -20.58
N ASN A 400 -8.19 0.07 -19.93
CA ASN A 400 -9.35 -0.47 -20.63
C ASN A 400 -10.42 0.62 -20.71
N PRO A 401 -10.35 1.43 -21.77
CA PRO A 401 -11.05 2.69 -21.80
C PRO A 401 -12.54 2.49 -22.09
N ILE A 402 -13.26 3.60 -22.04
CA ILE A 402 -14.33 3.88 -22.99
C ILE A 402 -13.88 3.33 -24.35
N ILE A 403 -14.54 2.28 -24.80
CA ILE A 403 -14.19 1.60 -26.05
C ILE A 403 -14.48 2.57 -27.19
N GLY A 404 -15.63 3.27 -27.13
CA GLY A 404 -15.94 4.36 -28.04
C GLY A 404 -17.19 5.09 -27.59
N ALA A 405 -17.79 5.80 -28.53
CA ALA A 405 -19.14 6.32 -28.39
C ALA A 405 -20.02 5.67 -29.45
N LEU A 406 -21.33 5.62 -29.18
CA LEU A 406 -22.30 5.28 -30.21
C LEU A 406 -22.16 6.24 -31.39
N ALA A 407 -21.90 5.69 -32.58
CA ALA A 407 -21.71 6.48 -33.79
C ALA A 407 -23.03 7.09 -34.30
N ALA A 408 -24.16 6.51 -33.91
CA ALA A 408 -25.49 7.02 -34.18
C ALA A 408 -26.42 6.70 -33.00
N ALA A 409 -27.52 7.44 -32.90
CA ALA A 409 -28.57 7.10 -31.96
C ALA A 409 -29.13 5.70 -32.29
N ALA A 410 -29.42 4.92 -31.26
CA ALA A 410 -29.94 3.58 -31.39
C ALA A 410 -31.32 3.56 -30.71
N SER A 411 -32.39 3.30 -31.47
CA SER A 411 -33.74 3.24 -30.90
C SER A 411 -33.94 1.98 -30.06
N ALA A 412 -34.90 2.00 -29.12
CA ALA A 412 -35.34 0.78 -28.46
C ALA A 412 -35.73 -0.30 -29.50
N GLY A 413 -35.41 -1.56 -29.22
CA GLY A 413 -35.68 -2.72 -30.06
C GLY A 413 -34.61 -3.04 -31.11
N VAL A 414 -33.63 -2.18 -31.36
CA VAL A 414 -32.56 -2.51 -32.34
C VAL A 414 -31.68 -3.64 -31.81
N THR A 415 -31.31 -4.57 -32.68
CA THR A 415 -30.46 -5.73 -32.37
C THR A 415 -29.03 -5.56 -32.85
N SER A 416 -28.67 -4.36 -33.29
CA SER A 416 -27.30 -3.98 -33.55
C SER A 416 -27.08 -2.50 -33.25
N ILE A 417 -25.86 -2.16 -32.86
CA ILE A 417 -25.41 -0.78 -32.67
C ILE A 417 -24.14 -0.52 -33.47
N SER A 418 -23.92 0.73 -33.86
CA SER A 418 -22.71 1.15 -34.55
C SER A 418 -21.72 1.78 -33.55
N SER A 419 -20.50 1.26 -33.53
CA SER A 419 -19.39 1.83 -32.75
C SER A 419 -18.41 2.55 -33.67
N SER A 420 -17.88 3.68 -33.19
CA SER A 420 -16.81 4.42 -33.87
C SER A 420 -15.46 3.68 -33.86
N VAL A 421 -15.33 2.61 -33.07
CA VAL A 421 -14.12 1.78 -32.99
C VAL A 421 -14.43 0.29 -33.11
N SER A 422 -13.40 -0.49 -33.44
CA SER A 422 -13.45 -1.94 -33.40
C SER A 422 -13.48 -2.41 -31.94
N ILE A 423 -14.40 -3.30 -31.61
CA ILE A 423 -14.51 -3.90 -30.28
C ILE A 423 -14.01 -5.34 -30.35
N PRO A 424 -12.97 -5.74 -29.60
CA PRO A 424 -12.50 -7.13 -29.61
C PRO A 424 -13.63 -8.12 -29.29
N SER A 425 -13.65 -9.28 -29.94
CA SER A 425 -14.62 -10.34 -29.63
C SER A 425 -14.51 -10.74 -28.15
N GLY A 426 -15.66 -11.02 -27.53
CA GLY A 426 -15.75 -11.38 -26.11
C GLY A 426 -15.67 -10.19 -25.15
N THR A 427 -15.56 -8.96 -25.66
CA THR A 427 -15.59 -7.76 -24.81
C THR A 427 -17.01 -7.51 -24.31
N THR A 428 -17.14 -7.33 -23.00
CA THR A 428 -18.40 -6.94 -22.39
C THR A 428 -18.53 -5.43 -22.30
N ILE A 429 -19.53 -4.89 -23.01
CA ILE A 429 -19.78 -3.46 -23.12
C ILE A 429 -21.05 -3.06 -22.38
N ALA A 430 -21.05 -1.88 -21.78
CA ALA A 430 -22.22 -1.17 -21.32
C ALA A 430 -22.39 0.11 -22.16
N VAL A 431 -23.63 0.45 -22.50
CA VAL A 431 -23.97 1.66 -23.27
C VAL A 431 -25.02 2.43 -22.48
N GLY A 432 -24.80 3.71 -22.21
CA GLY A 432 -25.81 4.56 -21.58
C GLY A 432 -25.26 5.70 -20.71
N PRO A 433 -26.04 6.78 -20.51
CA PRO A 433 -25.65 7.96 -19.74
C PRO A 433 -25.80 7.68 -18.24
N ASN A 434 -24.78 7.04 -17.65
CA ASN A 434 -24.71 6.69 -16.23
C ASN A 434 -25.77 5.67 -15.77
N VAL A 435 -25.28 4.48 -15.40
CA VAL A 435 -26.10 3.49 -14.69
C VAL A 435 -26.64 4.14 -13.42
N THR A 436 -27.94 4.40 -13.37
CA THR A 436 -28.59 4.86 -12.15
C THR A 436 -28.83 3.63 -11.28
N ASN A 437 -28.04 3.46 -10.22
CA ASN A 437 -28.28 2.42 -9.22
C ASN A 437 -29.45 2.87 -8.32
N GLY A 438 -30.50 2.06 -8.27
CA GLY A 438 -31.47 2.06 -7.19
C GLY A 438 -31.09 1.02 -6.14
N ALA A 439 -31.73 1.09 -4.98
CA ALA A 439 -31.80 -0.03 -4.06
C ALA A 439 -33.24 -0.54 -4.01
N ILE A 440 -33.43 -1.84 -3.77
CA ILE A 440 -34.75 -2.38 -3.46
C ILE A 440 -35.26 -1.66 -2.20
N ALA A 441 -36.38 -0.94 -2.34
CA ALA A 441 -36.95 -0.13 -1.28
C ALA A 441 -37.80 -0.95 -0.29
N ALA A 442 -38.24 -2.14 -0.70
CA ALA A 442 -38.99 -3.11 0.11
C ALA A 442 -38.64 -4.53 -0.37
N ALA A 443 -38.36 -5.45 0.56
CA ALA A 443 -37.95 -6.82 0.23
C ALA A 443 -38.97 -7.49 -0.71
N ALA A 444 -38.47 -8.26 -1.67
CA ALA A 444 -39.26 -9.01 -2.62
C ALA A 444 -39.07 -10.51 -2.37
N SER A 445 -40.15 -11.27 -2.16
CA SER A 445 -40.08 -12.73 -2.01
C SER A 445 -39.92 -13.41 -3.37
N ALA A 446 -39.44 -14.67 -3.38
CA ALA A 446 -39.58 -15.53 -4.55
C ALA A 446 -41.07 -15.60 -4.97
N GLY A 447 -41.31 -15.53 -6.27
CA GLY A 447 -42.64 -15.42 -6.89
C GLY A 447 -43.16 -13.98 -7.03
N ALA A 448 -42.49 -12.98 -6.46
CA ALA A 448 -42.92 -11.59 -6.61
C ALA A 448 -42.88 -11.16 -8.10
N THR A 449 -43.93 -10.50 -8.58
CA THR A 449 -44.03 -9.99 -9.96
C THR A 449 -43.82 -8.47 -10.04
N SER A 450 -43.30 -7.88 -8.97
CA SER A 450 -43.00 -6.46 -8.89
C SER A 450 -41.87 -6.22 -7.90
N ILE A 451 -41.04 -5.24 -8.18
CA ILE A 451 -40.03 -4.73 -7.27
C ILE A 451 -40.27 -3.26 -6.99
N SER A 452 -39.92 -2.80 -5.80
CA SER A 452 -39.88 -1.37 -5.47
C SER A 452 -38.45 -0.89 -5.43
N SER A 453 -38.16 0.26 -6.04
CA SER A 453 -36.83 0.84 -6.15
C SER A 453 -36.81 2.27 -5.63
N SER A 454 -35.70 2.66 -5.00
CA SER A 454 -35.46 4.05 -4.58
C SER A 454 -35.32 5.01 -5.76
N SER A 455 -35.09 4.49 -6.97
CA SER A 455 -34.89 5.23 -8.21
C SER A 455 -35.86 4.73 -9.29
N PRO A 456 -36.39 5.60 -10.16
CA PRO A 456 -37.32 5.17 -11.20
C PRO A 456 -36.61 4.24 -12.20
N ILE A 457 -37.20 3.08 -12.44
CA ILE A 457 -36.72 2.12 -13.46
C ILE A 457 -37.58 2.29 -14.72
N PRO A 458 -36.97 2.57 -15.89
CA PRO A 458 -37.70 2.64 -17.15
C PRO A 458 -38.34 1.29 -17.53
N ASN A 459 -39.36 1.36 -18.38
CA ASN A 459 -39.96 0.15 -18.95
C ASN A 459 -38.97 -0.55 -19.88
N GLY A 460 -38.99 -1.89 -19.90
CA GLY A 460 -38.17 -2.71 -20.79
C GLY A 460 -36.72 -2.87 -20.33
N THR A 461 -36.32 -2.25 -19.22
CA THR A 461 -34.95 -2.29 -18.73
C THR A 461 -34.62 -3.65 -18.12
N GLN A 462 -33.45 -4.21 -18.46
CA GLN A 462 -32.90 -5.32 -17.71
C GLN A 462 -32.38 -4.82 -16.37
N VAL A 463 -32.93 -5.39 -15.32
CA VAL A 463 -32.57 -5.11 -13.94
C VAL A 463 -31.85 -6.34 -13.42
N ILE A 464 -30.66 -6.11 -12.88
CA ILE A 464 -30.03 -7.12 -12.02
C ILE A 464 -30.49 -6.83 -10.60
N ILE A 465 -31.09 -7.84 -9.98
CA ILE A 465 -31.53 -7.81 -8.59
C ILE A 465 -30.66 -8.79 -7.80
N GLY A 466 -30.15 -8.32 -6.67
CA GLY A 466 -29.33 -9.12 -5.77
C GLY A 466 -27.90 -9.37 -6.30
N SER A 467 -27.17 -10.25 -5.62
CA SER A 467 -25.79 -10.64 -5.99
C SER A 467 -25.50 -12.09 -5.60
N GLY A 468 -24.45 -12.69 -6.16
CA GLY A 468 -24.07 -14.08 -5.83
C GLY A 468 -25.16 -15.10 -6.19
N ALA A 469 -25.50 -16.01 -5.27
CA ALA A 469 -26.46 -17.09 -5.49
C ALA A 469 -27.92 -16.62 -5.63
N THR A 470 -28.25 -15.42 -5.13
CA THR A 470 -29.58 -14.81 -5.30
C THR A 470 -29.68 -13.94 -6.56
N ARG A 471 -28.58 -13.75 -7.30
CA ARG A 471 -28.53 -12.91 -8.50
C ARG A 471 -29.61 -13.32 -9.49
N GLU A 472 -30.44 -12.36 -9.85
CA GLU A 472 -31.50 -12.55 -10.83
C GLU A 472 -31.47 -11.42 -11.85
N VAL A 473 -31.64 -11.75 -13.13
CA VAL A 473 -31.74 -10.78 -14.22
C VAL A 473 -33.17 -10.82 -14.73
N VAL A 474 -33.89 -9.71 -14.55
CA VAL A 474 -35.29 -9.60 -14.96
C VAL A 474 -35.48 -8.38 -15.85
N THR A 475 -36.42 -8.44 -16.78
CA THR A 475 -36.78 -7.28 -17.61
C THR A 475 -38.02 -6.64 -17.02
N THR A 476 -37.99 -5.33 -16.76
CA THR A 476 -39.21 -4.62 -16.34
C THR A 476 -40.23 -4.61 -17.47
N SER A 477 -41.49 -4.92 -17.15
CA SER A 477 -42.60 -4.94 -18.12
C SER A 477 -43.50 -3.70 -18.03
N SER A 478 -43.26 -2.82 -17.06
CA SER A 478 -43.90 -1.51 -16.95
C SER A 478 -42.93 -0.47 -16.41
N GLY A 479 -43.07 0.77 -16.88
CA GLY A 479 -42.32 1.91 -16.33
C GLY A 479 -42.71 2.16 -14.87
N ALA A 480 -41.75 2.66 -14.10
CA ALA A 480 -41.97 3.10 -12.72
C ALA A 480 -43.17 4.05 -12.60
N SER A 481 -44.09 3.77 -11.67
CA SER A 481 -45.20 4.66 -11.34
C SER A 481 -45.11 5.15 -9.88
N GLY A 482 -45.62 6.36 -9.62
CA GLY A 482 -45.69 6.97 -8.28
C GLY A 482 -44.59 8.00 -7.96
N PHE A 483 -44.72 8.66 -6.82
CA PHE A 483 -43.75 9.60 -6.24
C PHE A 483 -42.92 8.91 -5.14
N GLY A 484 -42.17 7.86 -5.50
CA GLY A 484 -41.26 7.13 -4.60
C GLY A 484 -41.94 6.38 -3.44
N PRO A 485 -41.45 5.19 -3.04
CA PRO A 485 -40.60 4.28 -3.82
C PRO A 485 -41.29 3.84 -5.12
N TYR A 486 -40.51 3.72 -6.20
CA TYR A 486 -41.00 3.44 -7.54
C TYR A 486 -41.28 1.95 -7.72
N VAL A 487 -42.49 1.58 -8.12
CA VAL A 487 -42.84 0.17 -8.35
C VAL A 487 -42.72 -0.16 -9.83
N SER A 488 -41.99 -1.23 -10.14
CA SER A 488 -41.81 -1.77 -11.49
C SER A 488 -42.27 -3.22 -11.54
N THR A 489 -43.06 -3.57 -12.55
CA THR A 489 -43.49 -4.96 -12.80
C THR A 489 -42.32 -5.74 -13.39
N VAL A 490 -42.11 -6.96 -12.92
CA VAL A 490 -41.07 -7.89 -13.38
C VAL A 490 -41.67 -9.30 -13.55
N PRO A 491 -41.06 -10.19 -14.35
CA PRO A 491 -41.32 -11.62 -14.25
C PRO A 491 -41.23 -12.12 -12.81
N ALA A 492 -41.95 -13.19 -12.49
CA ALA A 492 -41.93 -13.79 -11.16
C ALA A 492 -40.49 -14.10 -10.72
N LEU A 493 -40.06 -13.49 -9.63
CA LEU A 493 -38.69 -13.65 -9.13
C LEU A 493 -38.43 -15.10 -8.72
N VAL A 494 -37.32 -15.67 -9.15
CA VAL A 494 -36.85 -17.00 -8.76
C VAL A 494 -36.32 -16.96 -7.32
N ASN A 495 -35.69 -15.86 -6.93
CA ASN A 495 -35.07 -15.68 -5.62
C ASN A 495 -35.82 -14.65 -4.77
N ALA A 496 -35.64 -14.73 -3.45
CA ALA A 496 -36.00 -13.64 -2.55
C ALA A 496 -34.85 -12.61 -2.50
N HIS A 497 -35.20 -11.33 -2.44
CA HIS A 497 -34.29 -10.19 -2.48
C HIS A 497 -34.59 -9.25 -1.32
N ALA A 498 -33.58 -8.92 -0.50
CA ALA A 498 -33.75 -8.09 0.70
C ALA A 498 -33.87 -6.59 0.38
N VAL A 499 -34.40 -5.81 1.35
CA VAL A 499 -34.31 -4.34 1.31
C VAL A 499 -32.85 -3.92 1.23
N GLY A 500 -32.55 -2.92 0.39
CA GLY A 500 -31.20 -2.40 0.21
C GLY A 500 -30.37 -3.14 -0.84
N GLU A 501 -30.86 -4.26 -1.39
CA GLU A 501 -30.17 -4.93 -2.49
C GLU A 501 -30.12 -4.04 -3.74
N VAL A 502 -28.96 -4.04 -4.39
CA VAL A 502 -28.72 -3.15 -5.54
C VAL A 502 -29.59 -3.58 -6.71
N VAL A 503 -30.31 -2.60 -7.24
CA VAL A 503 -31.07 -2.66 -8.49
C VAL A 503 -30.25 -1.86 -9.49
N SER A 504 -29.45 -2.55 -10.29
CA SER A 504 -28.72 -1.90 -11.38
C SER A 504 -29.52 -2.04 -12.67
N ASN A 505 -29.95 -0.91 -13.24
CA ASN A 505 -30.38 -0.87 -14.62
C ASN A 505 -29.15 -1.12 -15.50
N GLN A 506 -29.05 -2.30 -16.07
CA GLN A 506 -28.04 -2.58 -17.07
C GLN A 506 -28.69 -2.44 -18.44
N ASP A 507 -28.29 -1.43 -19.19
CA ASP A 507 -28.88 -1.22 -20.50
C ASP A 507 -28.44 -2.30 -21.49
N ILE A 508 -27.21 -2.83 -21.44
CA ILE A 508 -26.79 -4.00 -22.24
C ILE A 508 -25.59 -4.73 -21.62
N VAL A 509 -25.61 -6.08 -21.64
CA VAL A 509 -24.41 -6.93 -21.51
C VAL A 509 -24.22 -7.67 -22.83
N ILE A 510 -23.24 -7.26 -23.64
CA ILE A 510 -22.90 -7.97 -24.88
C ILE A 510 -21.70 -8.86 -24.61
N THR A 511 -21.77 -10.15 -24.92
CA THR A 511 -20.56 -10.97 -25.08
C THR A 511 -20.38 -11.15 -26.59
N SER A 512 -19.69 -10.22 -27.27
CA SER A 512 -19.79 -10.11 -28.73
C SER A 512 -19.03 -11.23 -29.47
N GLY A 513 -19.61 -11.72 -30.57
CA GLY A 513 -18.83 -12.28 -31.68
C GLY A 513 -18.02 -11.17 -32.36
N ALA A 514 -16.92 -11.52 -33.04
CA ALA A 514 -16.01 -10.55 -33.64
C ALA A 514 -16.75 -9.54 -34.56
N PRO A 515 -16.48 -8.23 -34.45
CA PRO A 515 -17.09 -7.23 -35.32
C PRO A 515 -16.69 -7.49 -36.79
N THR A 516 -17.60 -7.19 -37.72
CA THR A 516 -17.36 -7.33 -39.16
C THR A 516 -17.33 -5.96 -39.85
N GLY A 517 -16.57 -5.87 -40.95
CA GLY A 517 -16.52 -4.69 -41.84
C GLY A 517 -15.34 -3.73 -41.61
N ALA A 518 -15.16 -2.80 -42.56
CA ALA A 518 -14.35 -1.59 -42.40
C ALA A 518 -15.31 -0.51 -41.87
N GLY A 519 -15.01 0.06 -40.69
CA GLY A 519 -15.98 0.76 -39.83
C GLY A 519 -16.83 1.87 -40.49
N PRO A 520 -17.91 2.35 -39.82
CA PRO A 520 -18.33 2.08 -38.44
C PRO A 520 -18.70 0.61 -38.18
N TYR A 521 -18.25 0.07 -37.05
CA TYR A 521 -18.38 -1.36 -36.76
C TYR A 521 -19.78 -1.68 -36.26
N THR A 522 -20.43 -2.67 -36.88
CA THR A 522 -21.73 -3.16 -36.43
C THR A 522 -21.53 -4.21 -35.35
N ILE A 523 -22.06 -3.95 -34.16
CA ILE A 523 -21.99 -4.86 -33.03
C ILE A 523 -23.38 -5.47 -32.85
N PRO A 524 -23.55 -6.79 -32.99
CA PRO A 524 -24.79 -7.46 -32.63
C PRO A 524 -25.05 -7.26 -31.14
N VAL A 525 -26.26 -6.81 -30.81
CA VAL A 525 -26.69 -6.57 -29.43
C VAL A 525 -28.01 -7.33 -29.18
N PRO A 526 -28.28 -7.80 -27.94
CA PRO A 526 -29.66 -8.09 -27.54
C PRO A 526 -30.54 -6.86 -27.78
N ALA A 527 -31.78 -7.05 -28.24
CA ALA A 527 -32.68 -5.95 -28.58
C ALA A 527 -32.67 -4.85 -27.50
N LEU A 528 -32.35 -3.61 -27.88
CA LEU A 528 -32.17 -2.52 -26.92
C LEU A 528 -33.45 -2.26 -26.12
N ALA A 529 -33.32 -2.13 -24.81
CA ALA A 529 -34.42 -1.79 -23.92
C ALA A 529 -34.89 -0.34 -24.10
N VAL A 530 -33.93 0.58 -24.24
CA VAL A 530 -34.15 2.03 -24.25
C VAL A 530 -33.44 2.63 -25.47
N ALA A 531 -33.90 3.79 -25.93
CA ALA A 531 -33.20 4.53 -26.96
C ALA A 531 -31.93 5.17 -26.37
N HIS A 532 -30.83 5.06 -27.11
CA HIS A 532 -29.54 5.65 -26.78
C HIS A 532 -29.19 6.77 -27.76
N ALA A 533 -28.58 7.83 -27.27
CA ALA A 533 -28.20 8.96 -28.10
C ALA A 533 -26.86 8.69 -28.81
N ALA A 534 -26.65 9.33 -29.97
CA ALA A 534 -25.32 9.42 -30.54
C ALA A 534 -24.40 10.12 -29.53
N GLY A 535 -23.19 9.59 -29.33
CA GLY A 535 -22.27 10.10 -28.31
C GLY A 535 -22.36 9.41 -26.94
N ASP A 536 -23.37 8.56 -26.69
CA ASP A 536 -23.41 7.75 -25.47
C ASP A 536 -22.14 6.88 -25.39
N LEU A 537 -21.53 6.86 -24.20
CA LEU A 537 -20.28 6.16 -23.98
C LEU A 537 -20.50 4.65 -23.99
N VAL A 538 -19.64 3.97 -24.74
CA VAL A 538 -19.50 2.51 -24.70
C VAL A 538 -18.36 2.21 -23.74
N ILE A 539 -18.68 1.79 -22.52
CA ILE A 539 -17.69 1.58 -21.46
C ILE A 539 -17.48 0.08 -21.25
N GLU A 540 -16.22 -0.34 -21.06
CA GLU A 540 -15.95 -1.69 -20.58
C GLU A 540 -16.58 -1.87 -19.19
N GLN A 541 -17.29 -2.97 -18.95
CA GLN A 541 -17.97 -3.21 -17.66
C GLN A 541 -17.05 -3.08 -16.43
N LYS A 542 -15.78 -3.46 -16.57
CA LYS A 542 -14.78 -3.35 -15.49
C LYS A 542 -14.57 -1.90 -15.06
N GLU A 543 -14.58 -0.96 -16.00
CA GLU A 543 -14.43 0.47 -15.71
C GLU A 543 -15.70 1.03 -15.05
N ASN A 544 -16.90 0.65 -15.52
CA ASN A 544 -18.15 1.02 -14.85
C ASN A 544 -18.18 0.53 -13.39
N LEU A 545 -17.78 -0.72 -13.17
CA LEU A 545 -17.73 -1.31 -11.84
C LEU A 545 -16.69 -0.61 -10.94
N ARG A 546 -15.51 -0.28 -11.47
CA ARG A 546 -14.51 0.54 -10.76
C ARG A 546 -15.09 1.90 -10.34
N GLN A 547 -15.80 2.58 -11.24
CA GLN A 547 -16.44 3.87 -10.93
C GLN A 547 -17.49 3.73 -9.83
N GLN A 548 -18.28 2.66 -9.83
CA GLN A 548 -19.22 2.35 -8.75
C GLN A 548 -18.53 2.14 -7.41
N TYR A 549 -17.40 1.41 -7.40
CA TYR A 549 -16.58 1.27 -6.18
C TYR A 549 -16.11 2.63 -5.67
N ASN A 550 -15.56 3.47 -6.56
CA ASN A 550 -15.05 4.78 -6.16
C ASN A 550 -16.15 5.73 -5.69
N ALA A 551 -17.33 5.70 -6.32
CA ALA A 551 -18.49 6.47 -5.88
C ALA A 551 -18.92 6.05 -4.45
N TRP A 552 -18.98 4.75 -4.19
CA TRP A 552 -19.27 4.23 -2.85
C TRP A 552 -18.17 4.61 -1.85
N ILE A 553 -16.89 4.43 -2.16
CA ILE A 553 -15.79 4.78 -1.24
C ILE A 553 -15.81 6.28 -0.89
N ARG A 554 -16.10 7.16 -1.85
CA ARG A 554 -16.22 8.62 -1.62
C ARG A 554 -17.33 8.99 -0.63
N SER A 555 -18.34 8.13 -0.43
CA SER A 555 -19.35 8.34 0.61
C SER A 555 -18.83 8.15 2.04
N VAL A 556 -17.55 7.78 2.20
CA VAL A 556 -16.90 7.50 3.49
C VAL A 556 -17.66 6.41 4.26
N PRO A 557 -17.82 5.22 3.66
CA PRO A 557 -18.68 4.18 4.22
C PRO A 557 -18.09 3.60 5.50
N MET A 558 -18.94 2.97 6.32
CA MET A 558 -18.54 2.15 7.47
C MET A 558 -17.71 2.89 8.54
N GLY A 559 -17.78 4.23 8.59
CA GLY A 559 -17.09 5.03 9.59
C GLY A 559 -15.57 5.10 9.41
N VAL A 560 -15.05 4.87 8.20
CA VAL A 560 -13.61 5.04 7.91
C VAL A 560 -13.16 6.47 8.17
N SER A 561 -11.88 6.63 8.51
CA SER A 561 -11.28 7.92 8.90
C SER A 561 -11.05 8.86 7.72
N GLY A 562 -11.04 8.34 6.49
CA GLY A 562 -10.94 9.16 5.30
C GLY A 562 -10.74 8.36 4.02
N VAL A 563 -10.60 9.09 2.93
CA VAL A 563 -10.41 8.54 1.58
C VAL A 563 -9.13 9.12 0.99
N MET A 564 -8.33 8.27 0.36
CA MET A 564 -7.16 8.68 -0.43
C MET A 564 -7.58 8.70 -1.90
N ASP A 565 -7.59 9.89 -2.53
CA ASP A 565 -8.02 10.05 -3.92
C ASP A 565 -6.91 9.66 -4.92
N PHE A 566 -6.54 8.38 -4.88
CA PHE A 566 -5.55 7.80 -5.79
C PHE A 566 -6.01 7.80 -7.24
N ASP A 567 -7.33 7.74 -7.47
CA ASP A 567 -7.95 7.89 -8.77
C ASP A 567 -7.54 9.23 -9.43
N THR A 568 -7.79 10.35 -8.76
CA THR A 568 -7.41 11.68 -9.25
C THR A 568 -5.88 11.85 -9.32
N ALA A 569 -5.13 11.24 -8.39
CA ALA A 569 -3.67 11.41 -8.32
C ALA A 569 -2.91 10.92 -9.57
N VAL A 570 -3.44 9.92 -10.28
CA VAL A 570 -2.77 9.31 -11.45
C VAL A 570 -3.58 9.32 -12.74
N ARG A 571 -4.84 9.77 -12.69
CA ARG A 571 -5.71 9.91 -13.86
C ARG A 571 -5.18 10.94 -14.85
N ASP A 572 -5.34 10.65 -16.13
CA ASP A 572 -5.13 11.63 -17.19
C ASP A 572 -6.30 12.65 -17.21
N PRO A 573 -6.05 13.96 -17.01
CA PRO A 573 -7.11 14.96 -17.06
C PRO A 573 -7.75 15.10 -18.46
N ALA A 574 -7.04 14.74 -19.53
CA ALA A 574 -7.57 14.77 -20.90
C ALA A 574 -8.36 13.50 -21.24
N ALA A 575 -8.11 12.40 -20.52
CA ALA A 575 -8.77 11.11 -20.72
C ALA A 575 -9.08 10.49 -19.34
N ILE A 576 -10.18 10.91 -18.72
CA ILE A 576 -10.49 10.63 -17.31
C ILE A 576 -10.63 9.14 -16.93
N THR A 577 -10.71 8.24 -17.91
CA THR A 577 -10.71 6.79 -17.71
C THR A 577 -9.33 6.15 -17.81
N ASN A 578 -8.31 6.92 -18.18
CA ASN A 578 -6.95 6.45 -18.40
C ASN A 578 -6.04 6.92 -17.28
N LEU A 579 -4.97 6.15 -17.06
CA LEU A 579 -3.80 6.62 -16.34
C LEU A 579 -3.03 7.59 -17.23
N ARG A 580 -2.42 8.63 -16.63
CA ARG A 580 -1.52 9.52 -17.35
C ARG A 580 -0.32 8.72 -17.86
N SER A 581 0.07 8.90 -19.11
CA SER A 581 1.02 8.01 -19.80
C SER A 581 2.43 7.97 -19.18
N ASP A 582 2.86 9.03 -18.49
CA ASP A 582 4.12 9.09 -17.75
C ASP A 582 4.05 8.47 -16.34
N LEU A 583 2.85 8.13 -15.87
CA LEU A 583 2.60 7.60 -14.53
C LEU A 583 2.39 6.08 -14.52
N HIS A 584 2.40 5.40 -15.66
CA HIS A 584 2.18 3.96 -15.75
C HIS A 584 3.14 3.28 -16.74
N THR A 585 3.22 1.95 -16.67
CA THR A 585 4.16 1.17 -17.50
C THR A 585 3.47 0.19 -18.43
N ASP A 586 2.30 -0.33 -18.03
CA ASP A 586 1.52 -1.30 -18.81
C ASP A 586 0.02 -0.98 -18.79
N GLY A 587 -0.34 0.22 -18.32
CA GLY A 587 -1.72 0.67 -18.17
C GLY A 587 -2.46 0.16 -16.95
N ILE A 588 -1.76 -0.62 -16.13
CA ILE A 588 -2.26 -1.13 -14.87
C ILE A 588 -1.27 -0.64 -13.81
N HIS A 589 -0.04 -1.10 -13.86
CA HIS A 589 0.98 -0.80 -12.91
C HIS A 589 1.62 0.58 -13.13
N LEU A 590 1.96 1.21 -12.02
CA LEU A 590 2.46 2.57 -12.00
C LEU A 590 3.98 2.61 -12.26
N SER A 591 4.41 3.69 -12.92
CA SER A 591 5.81 4.08 -12.97
C SER A 591 6.29 4.51 -11.57
N ARG A 592 7.58 4.77 -11.40
CA ARG A 592 8.06 5.32 -10.12
C ARG A 592 7.39 6.64 -9.77
N LEU A 593 7.20 7.48 -10.77
CA LEU A 593 6.51 8.75 -10.61
C LEU A 593 5.05 8.53 -10.20
N GLY A 594 4.37 7.54 -10.80
CA GLY A 594 3.00 7.17 -10.42
C GLY A 594 2.90 6.72 -8.96
N TYR A 595 3.81 5.89 -8.48
CA TYR A 595 3.84 5.50 -7.07
C TYR A 595 4.13 6.66 -6.11
N LEU A 596 5.00 7.60 -6.51
CA LEU A 596 5.22 8.83 -5.76
C LEU A 596 3.94 9.68 -5.70
N ARG A 597 3.14 9.75 -6.77
CA ARG A 597 1.84 10.45 -6.75
C ARG A 597 0.84 9.81 -5.80
N LEU A 598 0.78 8.48 -5.74
CA LEU A 598 -0.05 7.79 -4.75
C LEU A 598 0.41 8.11 -3.33
N ALA A 599 1.72 8.06 -3.07
CA ALA A 599 2.27 8.38 -1.76
C ALA A 599 1.95 9.83 -1.32
N GLN A 600 1.97 10.79 -2.24
CA GLN A 600 1.60 12.18 -1.98
C GLN A 600 0.10 12.38 -1.69
N ALA A 601 -0.76 11.51 -2.23
CA ALA A 601 -2.19 11.52 -1.99
C ALA A 601 -2.60 10.79 -0.70
N ALA A 602 -1.68 10.04 -0.09
CA ALA A 602 -1.89 9.38 1.20
C ALA A 602 -1.82 10.41 2.36
N PRO A 603 -2.48 10.18 3.50
CA PRO A 603 -2.52 11.15 4.60
C PRO A 603 -1.12 11.37 5.19
N ALA A 604 -0.64 12.61 5.18
CA ALA A 604 0.71 12.93 5.67
C ALA A 604 0.88 12.71 7.19
N ARG A 605 -0.19 12.90 7.98
CA ARG A 605 -0.20 12.76 9.45
C ARG A 605 -1.55 12.24 9.97
N PRO A 606 -1.81 10.93 9.87
CA PRO A 606 -3.10 10.33 10.23
C PRO A 606 -3.40 10.25 11.74
#